data_AF-A0A1E7IT89-F1
#
_entry.id   AF-A0A1E7IT89-F1
#
_cell.length_a   1.000
_cell.length_b   1.000
_cell.length_c   1.000
_cell.angle_alpha   90.00
_cell.angle_beta   90.00
_cell.angle_gamma   90.00
#
_symmetry.space_group_name_H-M   'P 1'
#
loop_
_entity.id
_entity.type
_entity.pdbx_description
1 polymer ?
#
loop_
_entity_poly.entity_id
_entity_poly.type
_entity_poly.pdbx_seq_one_letter_code
_entity_poly.pdbx_strand_id
1 'polypeptide(L)'
;MRKGETVPEKKAYSQAASTGKYDKSTGLTGKYDNVRRFWEDQVSGMFLRPSLNELVEQKRQRLKRIRILDLGCGSGDGYDLITGVTTKDPGIYEHITAALTPDMIKEYVGVDINQDLLKQAMAYYGHIPKVQFIRDDISDGLPASIMAEEPFDVYFTSFGTLSHLDHLQTVKLITDIWRHAPDRALFVGDWLGRYSYEWQDLWHQPVDKEYFMDYRISYIYPEEERDKAEVAVFPLRLVTRDEIVGMIEEAEKASSIKIKPVSFFDRSILIGRHMDTGDYNKNCPKMRGAVNSLFEGYVRTDLESLLVDYVPMPGFDHLNNFFEMFFMSSNALVKHTINLLSQYDSEAGVLDGVTDPLPFYPDSLKEAMNSMRRVIQGVGWLKWGDVRANVIEPQLGYCLRKLELDLQPRQGMGHGLVGIFEIQK
;
A
#
# COMPACT_ATOMS: atom_id res chain seq x y z
N MET A 1 -20.90 -21.24 -6.52
CA MET A 1 -21.77 -21.70 -5.41
C MET A 1 -20.91 -22.14 -4.23
N ARG A 2 -20.86 -21.36 -3.14
CA ARG A 2 -20.56 -21.86 -1.78
C ARG A 2 -21.41 -21.09 -0.76
N LYS A 3 -22.72 -21.34 -0.78
CA LYS A 3 -23.64 -20.91 0.29
C LYS A 3 -23.68 -22.03 1.33
N GLY A 4 -23.05 -21.84 2.49
CA GLY A 4 -23.25 -22.68 3.67
C GLY A 4 -21.99 -23.10 4.43
N GLU A 5 -20.82 -23.11 3.80
CA GLU A 5 -19.54 -23.33 4.48
C GLU A 5 -18.95 -21.99 4.91
N THR A 6 -18.40 -21.92 6.12
CA THR A 6 -17.57 -20.77 6.53
C THR A 6 -16.42 -20.63 5.55
N VAL A 7 -16.49 -19.61 4.69
CA VAL A 7 -15.44 -19.29 3.72
C VAL A 7 -14.11 -19.18 4.50
N PRO A 8 -13.04 -19.91 4.12
CA PRO A 8 -11.80 -19.97 4.90
C PRO A 8 -11.23 -18.60 5.27
N GLU A 9 -11.34 -17.62 4.36
CA GLU A 9 -10.98 -16.22 4.61
C GLU A 9 -11.75 -15.59 5.79
N LYS A 10 -13.05 -15.86 5.95
CA LYS A 10 -13.87 -15.35 7.06
C LYS A 10 -13.34 -15.88 8.38
N LYS A 11 -13.00 -17.17 8.44
CA LYS A 11 -12.42 -17.78 9.64
C LYS A 11 -11.07 -17.12 9.98
N ALA A 12 -10.20 -16.95 8.99
CA ALA A 12 -8.89 -16.35 9.16
C ALA A 12 -8.99 -14.89 9.68
N TYR A 13 -9.85 -14.08 9.06
CA TYR A 13 -10.04 -12.69 9.47
C TYR A 13 -10.78 -12.55 10.81
N SER A 14 -11.78 -13.39 11.10
CA SER A 14 -12.43 -13.40 12.41
C SER A 14 -11.46 -13.83 13.52
N GLN A 15 -10.59 -14.82 13.26
CA GLN A 15 -9.52 -15.21 14.19
C GLN A 15 -8.60 -14.01 14.45
N ALA A 16 -8.13 -13.34 13.40
CA ALA A 16 -7.26 -12.17 13.55
C ALA A 16 -7.94 -11.02 14.31
N ALA A 17 -9.21 -10.71 14.01
CA ALA A 17 -9.99 -9.68 14.70
C ALA A 17 -10.19 -10.00 16.19
N SER A 18 -10.50 -11.26 16.52
CA SER A 18 -10.78 -11.69 17.91
C SER A 18 -9.57 -11.62 18.85
N THR A 19 -8.35 -11.58 18.30
CA THR A 19 -7.11 -11.53 19.08
C THR A 19 -6.71 -10.13 19.53
N GLY A 20 -7.43 -9.07 19.13
CA GLY A 20 -7.04 -7.67 19.35
C GLY A 20 -5.85 -7.21 18.50
N LYS A 21 -5.24 -8.11 17.72
CA LYS A 21 -4.07 -7.79 16.86
C LYS A 21 -4.43 -6.92 15.64
N TYR A 22 -5.72 -6.73 15.40
CA TYR A 22 -6.29 -5.80 14.41
C TYR A 22 -6.71 -4.46 15.03
N ASP A 23 -6.41 -4.22 16.30
CA ASP A 23 -6.67 -2.94 16.94
C ASP A 23 -5.80 -1.83 16.34
N LYS A 24 -6.29 -0.59 16.39
CA LYS A 24 -5.60 0.61 15.90
C LYS A 24 -4.45 1.06 16.82
N SER A 25 -3.65 0.13 17.32
CA SER A 25 -2.40 0.44 18.05
C SER A 25 -1.31 0.86 17.06
N THR A 26 -0.60 1.94 17.37
CA THR A 26 0.47 2.49 16.51
C THR A 26 1.85 2.38 17.17
N GLY A 27 2.91 2.53 16.38
CA GLY A 27 4.30 2.47 16.83
C GLY A 27 5.10 1.39 16.10
N LEU A 28 5.92 0.63 16.83
CA LEU A 28 6.88 -0.32 16.24
C LEU A 28 6.28 -1.64 15.75
N THR A 29 5.08 -2.02 16.21
CA THR A 29 4.47 -3.32 15.92
C THR A 29 2.97 -3.22 15.72
N GLY A 30 2.35 -4.31 15.25
CA GLY A 30 0.91 -4.40 15.03
C GLY A 30 0.47 -4.03 13.62
N LYS A 31 -0.85 -3.99 13.41
CA LYS A 31 -1.45 -3.72 12.10
C LYS A 31 -1.21 -2.29 11.60
N TYR A 32 -1.19 -1.31 12.51
CA TYR A 32 -1.02 0.12 12.21
C TYR A 32 0.33 0.66 12.68
N ASP A 33 1.37 -0.16 12.53
CA ASP A 33 2.75 0.25 12.78
C ASP A 33 3.18 1.44 11.90
N ASN A 34 4.36 1.98 12.20
CA ASN A 34 4.87 3.16 11.52
C ASN A 34 5.03 2.95 10.01
N VAL A 35 5.46 1.77 9.56
CA VAL A 35 5.54 1.41 8.14
C VAL A 35 4.16 1.49 7.49
N ARG A 36 3.11 0.96 8.12
CA ARG A 36 1.75 1.07 7.58
C ARG A 36 1.36 2.53 7.33
N ARG A 37 1.56 3.39 8.34
CA ARG A 37 1.09 4.79 8.35
C ARG A 37 1.94 5.74 7.51
N PHE A 38 3.26 5.62 7.61
CA PHE A 38 4.22 6.53 6.99
C PHE A 38 4.75 6.00 5.66
N TRP A 39 4.47 4.74 5.30
CA TRP A 39 4.89 4.17 4.02
C TRP A 39 3.72 3.70 3.19
N GLU A 40 3.05 2.63 3.59
CA GLU A 40 2.06 1.92 2.76
C GLU A 40 0.86 2.83 2.41
N ASP A 41 0.25 3.45 3.42
CA ASP A 41 -0.89 4.36 3.26
C ASP A 41 -0.49 5.62 2.47
N GLN A 42 0.73 6.12 2.70
CA GLN A 42 1.24 7.30 2.00
C GLN A 42 1.51 7.04 0.53
N VAL A 43 2.09 5.88 0.17
CA VAL A 43 2.30 5.48 -1.23
C VAL A 43 0.97 5.43 -1.96
N SER A 44 -0.04 4.75 -1.39
CA SER A 44 -1.39 4.71 -1.96
C SER A 44 -2.00 6.12 -2.10
N GLY A 45 -1.86 6.95 -1.07
CA GLY A 45 -2.35 8.34 -1.10
C GLY A 45 -1.67 9.20 -2.17
N MET A 46 -0.36 9.05 -2.37
CA MET A 46 0.41 9.81 -3.38
C MET A 46 -0.01 9.47 -4.81
N PHE A 47 -0.28 8.20 -5.12
CA PHE A 47 -0.76 7.80 -6.44
C PHE A 47 -2.24 8.16 -6.67
N LEU A 48 -3.07 8.13 -5.63
CA LEU A 48 -4.48 8.53 -5.73
C LEU A 48 -4.68 10.05 -5.82
N ARG A 49 -3.76 10.82 -5.22
CA ARG A 49 -3.82 12.28 -5.10
C ARG A 49 -4.20 13.00 -6.39
N PRO A 50 -3.55 12.81 -7.56
CA PRO A 50 -3.85 13.63 -8.74
C PRO A 50 -5.32 13.47 -9.19
N SER A 51 -5.79 12.24 -9.32
CA SER A 51 -7.14 11.94 -9.78
C SER A 51 -8.21 12.32 -8.77
N LEU A 52 -7.97 12.08 -7.48
CA LEU A 52 -8.94 12.46 -6.45
C LEU A 52 -9.12 13.98 -6.38
N ASN A 53 -8.03 14.75 -6.48
CA ASN A 53 -8.11 16.21 -6.52
C ASN A 53 -8.88 16.72 -7.74
N GLU A 54 -8.64 16.14 -8.90
CA GLU A 54 -9.37 16.50 -10.11
C GLU A 54 -10.87 16.24 -9.95
N LEU A 55 -11.24 15.07 -9.40
CA LEU A 55 -12.63 14.70 -9.12
C LEU A 55 -13.27 15.65 -8.11
N VAL A 56 -12.59 15.95 -7.00
CA VAL A 56 -13.08 16.88 -5.96
C VAL A 56 -13.37 18.26 -6.54
N GLU A 57 -12.44 18.80 -7.33
CA GLU A 57 -12.59 20.13 -7.91
C GLU A 57 -13.76 20.18 -8.90
N GLN A 58 -13.92 19.15 -9.74
CA GLN A 58 -15.06 19.03 -10.65
C GLN A 58 -16.41 18.95 -9.94
N LYS A 59 -16.46 18.25 -8.79
CA LYS A 59 -17.67 18.12 -7.97
C LYS A 59 -17.98 19.45 -7.30
N ARG A 60 -16.97 20.14 -6.77
CA ARG A 60 -17.08 21.47 -6.17
C ARG A 60 -17.64 22.49 -7.16
N GLN A 61 -17.11 22.55 -8.39
CA GLN A 61 -17.59 23.45 -9.45
C GLN A 61 -19.07 23.22 -9.82
N ARG A 62 -19.59 22.02 -9.60
CA ARG A 62 -20.99 21.64 -9.84
C ARG A 62 -21.85 21.67 -8.57
N LEU A 63 -21.32 22.17 -7.45
CA LEU A 63 -21.98 22.17 -6.13
C LEU A 63 -22.46 20.77 -5.71
N LYS A 64 -21.69 19.74 -6.08
CA LYS A 64 -21.94 18.33 -5.72
C LYS A 64 -20.91 17.85 -4.70
N ARG A 65 -21.34 16.88 -3.91
CA ARG A 65 -20.50 16.14 -2.95
C ARG A 65 -20.18 14.75 -3.49
N ILE A 66 -19.16 14.11 -2.94
CA ILE A 66 -18.62 12.82 -3.38
C ILE A 66 -19.30 11.66 -2.67
N ARG A 67 -19.74 10.65 -3.41
CA ARG A 67 -20.13 9.34 -2.88
C ARG A 67 -18.99 8.33 -3.05
N ILE A 68 -18.66 7.58 -2.00
CA ILE A 68 -17.57 6.60 -2.01
C ILE A 68 -18.14 5.22 -1.67
N LEU A 69 -17.76 4.22 -2.46
CA LEU A 69 -18.01 2.81 -2.18
C LEU A 69 -16.68 2.10 -1.97
N ASP A 70 -16.50 1.46 -0.82
CA ASP A 70 -15.32 0.68 -0.46
C ASP A 70 -15.70 -0.81 -0.42
N LEU A 71 -15.18 -1.57 -1.38
CA LEU A 71 -15.48 -2.99 -1.58
C LEU A 71 -14.42 -3.83 -0.87
N GLY A 72 -14.86 -4.75 -0.01
CA GLY A 72 -13.97 -5.48 0.90
C GLY A 72 -13.38 -4.54 1.96
N CYS A 73 -14.22 -3.68 2.53
CA CYS A 73 -13.77 -2.59 3.42
C CYS A 73 -13.13 -3.06 4.73
N GLY A 74 -13.29 -4.34 5.10
CA GLY A 74 -12.81 -4.91 6.34
C GLY A 74 -13.27 -4.10 7.57
N SER A 75 -12.29 -3.63 8.35
CA SER A 75 -12.53 -2.78 9.54
C SER A 75 -12.74 -1.29 9.20
N GLY A 76 -12.94 -0.94 7.92
CA GLY A 76 -13.16 0.41 7.43
C GLY A 76 -11.88 1.23 7.21
N ASP A 77 -10.74 0.59 6.92
CA ASP A 77 -9.47 1.30 6.73
C ASP A 77 -9.44 2.16 5.47
N GLY A 78 -10.23 1.81 4.45
CA GLY A 78 -10.34 2.63 3.24
C GLY A 78 -10.88 4.03 3.49
N TYR A 79 -11.65 4.23 4.56
CA TYR A 79 -12.08 5.56 4.99
C TYR A 79 -10.88 6.45 5.33
N ASP A 80 -9.98 5.98 6.19
CA ASP A 80 -8.77 6.72 6.60
C ASP A 80 -7.82 6.93 5.41
N LEU A 81 -7.68 5.92 4.54
CA LEU A 81 -6.85 6.03 3.33
C LEU A 81 -7.32 7.14 2.40
N ILE A 82 -8.60 7.14 2.04
CA ILE A 82 -9.14 8.10 1.07
C ILE A 82 -9.21 9.51 1.67
N THR A 83 -9.65 9.62 2.94
CA THR A 83 -9.73 10.93 3.62
C THR A 83 -8.36 11.49 4.01
N GLY A 84 -7.34 10.63 4.13
CA GLY A 84 -5.95 11.03 4.38
C GLY A 84 -5.19 11.52 3.15
N VAL A 85 -5.75 11.39 1.93
CA VAL A 85 -5.12 11.90 0.71
C VAL A 85 -5.05 13.43 0.75
N THR A 86 -3.89 13.99 0.44
CA THR A 86 -3.70 15.45 0.41
C THR A 86 -3.92 16.07 -0.96
N THR A 87 -4.11 17.39 -1.05
CA THR A 87 -4.30 18.16 -2.29
C THR A 87 -3.02 18.32 -3.10
N LYS A 88 -1.90 18.34 -2.38
CA LYS A 88 -0.53 18.49 -2.88
C LYS A 88 0.43 18.08 -1.77
N ASP A 89 1.73 18.14 -2.05
CA ASP A 89 2.72 18.16 -0.97
C ASP A 89 2.60 19.50 -0.22
N PRO A 90 2.32 19.48 1.09
CA PRO A 90 2.12 20.69 1.85
C PRO A 90 3.40 21.53 1.89
N GLY A 91 3.25 22.84 1.67
CA GLY A 91 4.31 23.79 2.01
C GLY A 91 4.47 23.92 3.53
N ILE A 92 5.62 24.42 3.98
CA ILE A 92 5.96 24.54 5.43
C ILE A 92 5.00 25.44 6.26
N TYR A 93 4.12 26.21 5.62
CA TYR A 93 3.16 27.10 6.26
C TYR A 93 1.70 26.59 6.17
N GLU A 94 1.46 25.47 5.47
CA GLU A 94 0.10 25.01 5.18
C GLU A 94 -0.40 24.04 6.26
N HIS A 95 -1.64 24.25 6.71
CA HIS A 95 -2.22 23.48 7.83
C HIS A 95 -3.32 22.50 7.42
N ILE A 96 -4.09 22.81 6.37
CA ILE A 96 -5.11 21.91 5.83
C ILE A 96 -4.77 21.62 4.39
N THR A 97 -4.42 20.36 4.14
CA THR A 97 -4.16 19.87 2.80
C THR A 97 -5.00 18.66 2.46
N ALA A 98 -6.03 18.29 3.23
CA ALA A 98 -6.90 17.17 2.87
C ALA A 98 -7.59 17.42 1.52
N ALA A 99 -7.47 16.48 0.58
CA ALA A 99 -8.17 16.50 -0.69
C ALA A 99 -9.68 16.39 -0.49
N LEU A 100 -10.10 15.57 0.48
CA LEU A 100 -11.48 15.30 0.79
C LEU A 100 -11.84 15.78 2.19
N THR A 101 -12.41 16.97 2.28
CA THR A 101 -12.89 17.53 3.55
C THR A 101 -14.26 16.94 3.93
N PRO A 102 -14.63 16.92 5.24
CA PRO A 102 -15.90 16.33 5.69
C PRO A 102 -17.15 16.90 5.01
N ASP A 103 -17.13 18.16 4.59
CA ASP A 103 -18.22 18.83 3.87
C ASP A 103 -18.36 18.38 2.41
N MET A 104 -17.26 17.94 1.77
CA MET A 104 -17.25 17.40 0.40
C MET A 104 -17.73 15.96 0.34
N ILE A 105 -17.70 15.21 1.45
CA ILE A 105 -18.24 13.85 1.51
C ILE A 105 -19.77 13.93 1.54
N LYS A 106 -20.44 13.26 0.60
CA LYS A 106 -21.88 13.00 0.66
C LYS A 106 -22.13 11.78 1.53
N GLU A 107 -21.42 10.71 1.23
CA GLU A 107 -21.58 9.40 1.84
C GLU A 107 -20.34 8.52 1.57
N TYR A 108 -20.02 7.67 2.53
CA TYR A 108 -19.09 6.55 2.40
C TYR A 108 -19.82 5.26 2.77
N VAL A 109 -19.74 4.26 1.90
CA VAL A 109 -20.37 2.95 2.08
C VAL A 109 -19.28 1.89 2.03
N GLY A 110 -19.08 1.18 3.14
CA GLY A 110 -18.20 0.02 3.19
C GLY A 110 -18.98 -1.28 3.02
N VAL A 111 -18.55 -2.16 2.13
CA VAL A 111 -19.13 -3.49 1.91
C VAL A 111 -18.12 -4.56 2.31
N ASP A 112 -18.50 -5.52 3.15
CA ASP A 112 -17.66 -6.67 3.48
C ASP A 112 -18.51 -7.91 3.79
N ILE A 113 -17.96 -9.09 3.59
CA ILE A 113 -18.65 -10.35 3.85
C ILE A 113 -18.50 -10.80 5.33
N ASN A 114 -17.49 -10.29 6.04
CA ASN A 114 -17.13 -10.62 7.42
C ASN A 114 -17.83 -9.72 8.43
N GLN A 115 -18.78 -10.30 9.18
CA GLN A 115 -19.57 -9.57 10.18
C GLN A 115 -18.75 -9.02 11.35
N ASP A 116 -17.66 -9.67 11.74
CA ASP A 116 -16.84 -9.23 12.89
C ASP A 116 -15.99 -8.01 12.51
N LEU A 117 -15.45 -7.99 11.29
CA LEU A 117 -14.77 -6.81 10.75
C LEU A 117 -15.74 -5.63 10.62
N LEU A 118 -16.96 -5.86 10.13
CA LEU A 118 -17.98 -4.81 10.04
C LEU A 118 -18.40 -4.27 11.42
N LYS A 119 -18.48 -5.12 12.45
CA LYS A 119 -18.71 -4.65 13.83
C LYS A 119 -17.58 -3.74 14.30
N GLN A 120 -16.33 -4.10 14.00
CA GLN A 120 -15.16 -3.27 14.32
C GLN A 120 -15.20 -1.94 13.55
N ALA A 121 -15.56 -1.97 12.27
CA ALA A 121 -15.74 -0.77 11.45
C ALA A 121 -16.82 0.16 12.02
N MET A 122 -17.97 -0.40 12.42
CA MET A 122 -19.04 0.34 13.10
C MET A 122 -18.58 0.92 14.44
N ALA A 123 -17.75 0.21 15.21
CA ALA A 123 -17.20 0.75 16.45
C ALA A 123 -16.26 1.94 16.21
N TYR A 124 -15.45 1.90 15.14
CA TYR A 124 -14.52 2.98 14.79
C TYR A 124 -15.21 4.18 14.18
N TYR A 125 -16.18 4.00 13.27
CA TYR A 125 -16.71 5.09 12.44
C TYR A 125 -18.23 5.25 12.49
N GLY A 126 -18.97 4.37 13.17
CA GLY A 126 -20.44 4.42 13.23
C GLY A 126 -21.01 5.68 13.87
N HIS A 127 -20.18 6.48 14.55
CA HIS A 127 -20.52 7.80 15.06
C HIS A 127 -20.53 8.89 13.97
N ILE A 128 -20.00 8.62 12.78
CA ILE A 128 -19.95 9.56 11.65
C ILE A 128 -21.24 9.41 10.82
N PRO A 129 -22.11 10.44 10.74
CA PRO A 129 -23.44 10.29 10.14
C PRO A 129 -23.48 9.94 8.64
N LYS A 130 -22.35 10.12 7.94
CA LYS A 130 -22.22 9.90 6.49
C LYS A 130 -21.56 8.56 6.15
N VAL A 131 -21.28 7.74 7.15
CA VAL A 131 -20.59 6.45 7.01
C VAL A 131 -21.59 5.33 7.31
N GLN A 132 -21.66 4.36 6.40
CA GLN A 132 -22.44 3.15 6.61
C GLN A 132 -21.67 1.91 6.18
N PHE A 133 -22.01 0.78 6.78
CA PHE A 133 -21.38 -0.51 6.54
C PHE A 133 -22.43 -1.58 6.26
N ILE A 134 -22.24 -2.31 5.16
CA ILE A 134 -23.20 -3.28 4.64
C ILE A 134 -22.52 -4.63 4.54
N ARG A 135 -23.23 -5.68 4.96
CA ARG A 135 -22.78 -7.05 4.77
C ARG A 135 -23.27 -7.58 3.44
N ASP A 136 -22.36 -7.79 2.49
CA ASP A 136 -22.68 -8.38 1.19
C ASP A 136 -21.48 -9.11 0.58
N ASP A 137 -21.71 -9.83 -0.51
CA ASP A 137 -20.70 -10.61 -1.22
C ASP A 137 -20.47 -10.04 -2.63
N ILE A 138 -19.22 -9.72 -2.95
CA ILE A 138 -18.81 -9.11 -4.23
C ILE A 138 -18.35 -10.15 -5.27
N SER A 139 -18.34 -11.43 -4.90
CA SER A 139 -17.86 -12.54 -5.75
C SER A 139 -18.77 -12.85 -6.93
N ASP A 140 -20.00 -12.32 -6.92
CA ASP A 140 -20.95 -12.36 -8.04
C ASP A 140 -21.23 -10.94 -8.55
N GLY A 141 -20.19 -10.12 -8.65
CA GLY A 141 -20.24 -8.76 -9.16
C GLY A 141 -20.73 -7.71 -8.16
N LEU A 142 -21.20 -6.55 -8.65
CA LEU A 142 -21.66 -5.49 -7.75
C LEU A 142 -22.99 -5.90 -7.12
N PRO A 143 -23.12 -5.91 -5.77
CA PRO A 143 -24.32 -6.43 -5.13
C PRO A 143 -25.59 -5.68 -5.53
N ALA A 144 -26.72 -6.39 -5.62
CA ALA A 144 -28.01 -5.80 -6.01
C ALA A 144 -28.45 -4.66 -5.07
N SER A 145 -28.09 -4.76 -3.78
CA SER A 145 -28.30 -3.72 -2.77
C SER A 145 -27.61 -2.40 -3.16
N ILE A 146 -26.41 -2.50 -3.72
CA ILE A 146 -25.60 -1.36 -4.19
C ILE A 146 -26.07 -0.89 -5.57
N MET A 147 -26.41 -1.80 -6.47
CA MET A 147 -26.91 -1.46 -7.82
C MET A 147 -28.24 -0.68 -7.80
N ALA A 148 -28.98 -0.75 -6.70
CA ALA A 148 -30.22 0.01 -6.49
C ALA A 148 -30.00 1.41 -5.90
N GLU A 149 -28.81 1.70 -5.39
CA GLU A 149 -28.41 3.02 -4.90
C GLU A 149 -28.12 3.98 -6.06
N GLU A 150 -27.95 5.28 -5.77
CA GLU A 150 -27.39 6.14 -6.81
C GLU A 150 -25.90 5.85 -7.02
N PRO A 151 -25.39 6.11 -8.23
CA PRO A 151 -23.99 5.89 -8.57
C PRO A 151 -22.99 6.56 -7.62
N PHE A 152 -21.91 5.83 -7.32
CA PHE A 152 -20.76 6.33 -6.56
C PHE A 152 -19.74 7.01 -7.48
N ASP A 153 -19.01 7.96 -6.92
CA ASP A 153 -17.97 8.71 -7.64
C ASP A 153 -16.59 8.06 -7.51
N VAL A 154 -16.40 7.27 -6.45
CA VAL A 154 -15.19 6.49 -6.19
C VAL A 154 -15.60 5.07 -5.80
N TYR A 155 -15.11 4.09 -6.55
CA TYR A 155 -15.19 2.65 -6.26
C TYR A 155 -13.80 2.20 -5.84
N PHE A 156 -13.64 1.87 -4.57
CA PHE A 156 -12.35 1.66 -3.95
C PHE A 156 -12.22 0.21 -3.48
N THR A 157 -11.02 -0.32 -3.64
CA THR A 157 -10.54 -1.56 -3.02
C THR A 157 -9.13 -1.31 -2.50
N SER A 158 -8.71 -2.04 -1.48
CA SER A 158 -7.36 -1.91 -0.93
C SER A 158 -6.86 -3.21 -0.31
N PHE A 159 -5.54 -3.32 -0.14
CA PHE A 159 -4.88 -4.46 0.51
C PHE A 159 -5.23 -5.82 -0.10
N GLY A 160 -5.19 -5.89 -1.43
CA GLY A 160 -5.37 -7.14 -2.17
C GLY A 160 -6.80 -7.66 -2.20
N THR A 161 -7.84 -6.85 -1.92
CA THR A 161 -9.24 -7.31 -1.96
C THR A 161 -9.57 -8.08 -3.23
N LEU A 162 -9.12 -7.61 -4.39
CA LEU A 162 -9.46 -8.26 -5.66
C LEU A 162 -8.70 -9.56 -5.92
N SER A 163 -7.69 -9.88 -5.11
CA SER A 163 -7.05 -11.21 -5.12
C SER A 163 -7.92 -12.32 -4.55
N HIS A 164 -9.02 -12.00 -3.86
CA HIS A 164 -10.00 -13.03 -3.46
C HIS A 164 -10.87 -13.52 -4.64
N LEU A 165 -10.83 -12.83 -5.77
CA LEU A 165 -11.67 -13.10 -6.92
C LEU A 165 -10.89 -13.83 -8.03
N ASP A 166 -11.57 -14.74 -8.71
CA ASP A 166 -11.11 -15.25 -10.01
C ASP A 166 -11.30 -14.20 -11.13
N HIS A 167 -10.80 -14.51 -12.32
CA HIS A 167 -10.85 -13.65 -13.51
C HIS A 167 -12.28 -13.31 -13.90
N LEU A 168 -13.19 -14.28 -13.96
CA LEU A 168 -14.56 -14.05 -14.37
C LEU A 168 -15.31 -13.21 -13.33
N GLN A 169 -15.08 -13.46 -12.05
CA GLN A 169 -15.63 -12.69 -10.94
C GLN A 169 -15.14 -11.24 -10.98
N THR A 170 -13.84 -11.05 -11.20
CA THR A 170 -13.22 -9.73 -11.35
C THR A 170 -13.81 -8.97 -12.54
N VAL A 171 -13.82 -9.59 -13.73
CA VAL A 171 -14.41 -9.01 -14.96
C VAL A 171 -15.88 -8.64 -14.74
N LYS A 172 -16.67 -9.50 -14.08
CA LYS A 172 -18.07 -9.23 -13.78
C LYS A 172 -18.24 -8.04 -12.84
N LEU A 173 -17.53 -8.02 -11.70
CA LEU A 173 -17.58 -6.92 -10.73
C LEU A 173 -17.24 -5.60 -11.38
N ILE A 174 -16.15 -5.59 -12.12
CA ILE A 174 -15.65 -4.45 -12.85
C ILE A 174 -16.69 -3.97 -13.89
N THR A 175 -17.28 -4.88 -14.68
CA THR A 175 -18.35 -4.56 -15.65
C THR A 175 -19.56 -3.93 -14.97
N ASP A 176 -19.99 -4.46 -13.82
CA ASP A 176 -21.14 -3.96 -13.06
C ASP A 176 -20.85 -2.56 -12.47
N ILE A 177 -19.65 -2.36 -11.92
CA ILE A 177 -19.17 -1.03 -11.47
C ILE A 177 -19.29 -0.03 -12.62
N TRP A 178 -18.84 -0.37 -13.81
CA TRP A 178 -18.85 0.56 -14.95
C TRP A 178 -20.26 0.90 -15.42
N ARG A 179 -21.15 -0.08 -15.47
CA ARG A 179 -22.57 0.17 -15.76
C ARG A 179 -23.19 1.09 -14.72
N HIS A 180 -22.89 0.88 -13.45
CA HIS A 180 -23.42 1.66 -12.34
C HIS A 180 -22.85 3.10 -12.29
N ALA A 181 -21.54 3.26 -12.43
CA ALA A 181 -20.83 4.52 -12.19
C ALA A 181 -21.29 5.71 -13.06
N PRO A 182 -21.21 6.96 -12.58
CA PRO A 182 -21.36 8.13 -13.45
C PRO A 182 -20.12 8.30 -14.35
N ASP A 183 -20.25 9.14 -15.37
CA ASP A 183 -19.07 9.60 -16.13
C ASP A 183 -18.03 10.23 -15.20
N ARG A 184 -16.76 9.98 -15.49
CA ARG A 184 -15.58 10.44 -14.74
C ARG A 184 -15.40 9.89 -13.33
N ALA A 185 -16.15 8.85 -12.94
CA ALA A 185 -15.90 8.17 -11.68
C ALA A 185 -14.55 7.45 -11.67
N LEU A 186 -13.98 7.30 -10.48
CA LEU A 186 -12.72 6.62 -10.24
C LEU A 186 -12.99 5.19 -9.77
N PHE A 187 -12.22 4.25 -10.32
CA PHE A 187 -12.09 2.90 -9.80
C PHE A 187 -10.65 2.65 -9.36
N VAL A 188 -10.46 2.17 -8.14
CA VAL A 188 -9.16 1.76 -7.60
C VAL A 188 -9.20 0.26 -7.32
N GLY A 189 -8.46 -0.50 -8.11
CA GLY A 189 -8.31 -1.94 -7.96
C GLY A 189 -7.00 -2.30 -7.27
N ASP A 190 -7.03 -3.16 -6.25
CA ASP A 190 -5.86 -3.61 -5.49
C ASP A 190 -5.81 -5.15 -5.44
N TRP A 191 -4.73 -5.71 -5.99
CA TRP A 191 -4.43 -7.14 -6.03
C TRP A 191 -3.06 -7.42 -5.42
N LEU A 192 -2.73 -8.68 -5.18
CA LEU A 192 -1.37 -9.12 -4.86
C LEU A 192 -0.50 -9.24 -6.12
N GLY A 193 0.70 -8.65 -6.08
CA GLY A 193 1.63 -8.63 -7.20
C GLY A 193 2.35 -9.97 -7.41
N ARG A 194 2.21 -10.60 -8.58
CA ARG A 194 2.78 -11.95 -8.84
C ARG A 194 4.29 -12.07 -8.61
N TYR A 195 5.03 -11.00 -8.83
CA TYR A 195 6.49 -10.96 -8.78
C TYR A 195 7.05 -10.31 -7.50
N SER A 196 6.26 -10.18 -6.42
CA SER A 196 6.80 -9.75 -5.13
C SER A 196 7.95 -10.67 -4.70
N TYR A 197 9.01 -10.06 -4.15
CA TYR A 197 10.12 -10.82 -3.57
C TYR A 197 9.69 -11.62 -2.34
N GLU A 198 8.59 -11.23 -1.68
CA GLU A 198 7.97 -11.97 -0.56
C GLU A 198 7.65 -13.43 -0.90
N TRP A 199 7.36 -13.73 -2.16
CA TRP A 199 7.02 -15.05 -2.66
C TRP A 199 7.84 -15.42 -3.89
N GLN A 200 9.14 -15.12 -3.86
CA GLN A 200 10.09 -15.50 -4.91
C GLN A 200 10.02 -16.98 -5.29
N ASP A 201 9.80 -17.87 -4.31
CA ASP A 201 9.69 -19.31 -4.58
C ASP A 201 8.50 -19.65 -5.49
N LEU A 202 7.53 -18.74 -5.67
CA LEU A 202 6.33 -18.94 -6.48
C LEU A 202 6.43 -18.32 -7.89
N TRP A 203 7.52 -17.63 -8.24
CA TRP A 203 7.65 -16.95 -9.55
C TRP A 203 7.59 -17.90 -10.76
N HIS A 204 7.95 -19.17 -10.58
CA HIS A 204 7.93 -20.20 -11.62
C HIS A 204 6.53 -20.67 -12.01
N GLN A 205 5.50 -20.24 -11.28
CA GLN A 205 4.13 -20.62 -11.57
C GLN A 205 3.69 -20.00 -12.91
N PRO A 206 3.06 -20.79 -13.81
CA PRO A 206 2.73 -20.33 -15.16
C PRO A 206 1.86 -19.08 -15.17
N VAL A 207 2.14 -18.15 -16.09
CA VAL A 207 1.40 -16.89 -16.26
C VAL A 207 0.17 -17.03 -17.16
N ASP A 208 0.10 -18.11 -17.94
CA ASP A 208 -1.04 -18.45 -18.81
C ASP A 208 -2.22 -19.06 -18.02
N LYS A 209 -2.06 -19.23 -16.71
CA LYS A 209 -3.07 -19.76 -15.80
C LYS A 209 -3.19 -18.88 -14.57
N GLU A 210 -4.40 -18.84 -14.04
CA GLU A 210 -4.63 -18.27 -12.73
C GLU A 210 -3.84 -19.06 -11.69
N TYR A 211 -3.17 -18.31 -10.80
CA TYR A 211 -2.45 -18.90 -9.69
C TYR A 211 -2.97 -18.32 -8.39
N PHE A 212 -3.45 -19.21 -7.51
CA PHE A 212 -3.87 -18.89 -6.16
C PHE A 212 -2.84 -19.45 -5.19
N MET A 213 -2.21 -18.55 -4.44
CA MET A 213 -1.32 -18.90 -3.35
C MET A 213 -2.14 -19.28 -2.11
N ASP A 214 -1.67 -20.28 -1.37
CA ASP A 214 -2.14 -20.64 -0.04
C ASP A 214 -1.71 -19.57 0.99
N TYR A 215 -2.39 -18.42 0.99
CA TYR A 215 -2.04 -17.26 1.79
C TYR A 215 -2.28 -17.49 3.29
N ARG A 216 -1.40 -16.91 4.11
CA ARG A 216 -1.36 -17.07 5.57
C ARG A 216 -1.22 -15.72 6.23
N ILE A 217 -1.99 -15.46 7.27
CA ILE A 217 -1.84 -14.25 8.09
C ILE A 217 -0.92 -14.57 9.27
N SER A 218 0.31 -15.02 8.99
CA SER A 218 1.28 -15.45 10.01
C SER A 218 1.98 -14.25 10.68
N TYR A 219 2.08 -13.13 9.97
CA TYR A 219 2.75 -11.89 10.41
C TYR A 219 2.10 -11.21 11.62
N ILE A 220 0.86 -11.57 11.99
CA ILE A 220 0.23 -11.08 13.22
C ILE A 220 0.80 -11.76 14.47
N TYR A 221 1.51 -12.88 14.30
CA TYR A 221 2.14 -13.58 15.41
C TYR A 221 3.61 -13.12 15.56
N PRO A 222 4.06 -12.88 16.82
CA PRO A 222 5.47 -12.76 17.12
C PRO A 222 6.25 -13.98 16.59
N GLU A 223 7.51 -13.78 16.22
CA GLU A 223 8.35 -14.84 15.66
C GLU A 223 8.40 -16.08 16.56
N GLU A 224 8.53 -15.88 17.88
CA GLU A 224 8.61 -16.94 18.90
C GLU A 224 7.35 -17.82 19.01
N GLU A 225 6.20 -17.28 18.57
CA GLU A 225 4.89 -17.93 18.63
C GLU A 225 4.44 -18.48 17.28
N ARG A 226 5.05 -18.02 16.17
CA ARG A 226 4.55 -18.24 14.81
C ARG A 226 4.50 -19.73 14.45
N ASP A 227 5.51 -20.50 14.82
CA ASP A 227 5.59 -21.94 14.55
C ASP A 227 4.59 -22.77 15.38
N LYS A 228 4.08 -22.20 16.48
CA LYS A 228 3.12 -22.86 17.38
C LYS A 228 1.68 -22.45 17.09
N ALA A 229 1.48 -21.35 16.36
CA ALA A 229 0.17 -20.82 16.06
C ALA A 229 -0.50 -21.63 14.94
N GLU A 230 -1.76 -22.02 15.15
CA GLU A 230 -2.60 -22.53 14.08
C GLU A 230 -3.04 -21.35 13.19
N VAL A 231 -2.22 -21.05 12.18
CA VAL A 231 -2.49 -19.98 11.22
C VAL A 231 -3.40 -20.52 10.10
N ALA A 232 -4.61 -19.99 10.00
CA ALA A 232 -5.52 -20.31 8.91
C ALA A 232 -4.91 -19.95 7.54
N VAL A 233 -5.19 -20.80 6.56
CA VAL A 233 -4.77 -20.67 5.16
C VAL A 233 -5.99 -20.40 4.30
N PHE A 234 -5.88 -19.50 3.32
CA PHE A 234 -6.93 -19.25 2.33
C PHE A 234 -6.33 -18.82 0.99
N PRO A 235 -7.01 -19.12 -0.14
CA PRO A 235 -6.46 -18.84 -1.47
C PRO A 235 -6.49 -17.35 -1.79
N LEU A 236 -5.39 -16.80 -2.29
CA LEU A 236 -5.32 -15.47 -2.89
C LEU A 236 -4.64 -15.52 -4.25
N ARG A 237 -5.27 -14.90 -5.25
CA ARG A 237 -4.76 -14.81 -6.61
C ARG A 237 -3.56 -13.87 -6.70
N LEU A 238 -2.50 -14.33 -7.33
CA LEU A 238 -1.36 -13.52 -7.75
C LEU A 238 -1.57 -13.03 -9.18
N VAL A 239 -1.39 -11.74 -9.43
CA VAL A 239 -1.62 -11.13 -10.75
C VAL A 239 -0.45 -10.29 -11.22
N THR A 240 -0.27 -10.27 -12.54
CA THR A 240 0.58 -9.32 -13.24
C THR A 240 -0.23 -8.11 -13.73
N ARG A 241 0.47 -7.04 -14.12
CA ARG A 241 -0.18 -5.90 -14.77
C ARG A 241 -0.90 -6.28 -16.06
N ASP A 242 -0.31 -7.18 -16.86
CA ASP A 242 -0.91 -7.59 -18.14
C ASP A 242 -2.21 -8.37 -17.92
N GLU A 243 -2.28 -9.22 -16.90
CA GLU A 243 -3.54 -9.87 -16.49
C GLU A 243 -4.60 -8.84 -16.09
N ILE A 244 -4.23 -7.81 -15.31
CA ILE A 244 -5.17 -6.74 -14.94
C ILE A 244 -5.66 -6.00 -16.20
N VAL A 245 -4.76 -5.61 -17.10
CA VAL A 245 -5.14 -4.94 -18.36
C VAL A 245 -6.08 -5.82 -19.18
N GLY A 246 -5.81 -7.12 -19.30
CA GLY A 246 -6.70 -8.06 -19.99
C GLY A 246 -8.11 -8.11 -19.37
N MET A 247 -8.21 -8.19 -18.03
CA MET A 247 -9.50 -8.14 -17.33
C MET A 247 -10.25 -6.83 -17.59
N ILE A 248 -9.53 -5.70 -17.65
CA ILE A 248 -10.13 -4.39 -17.94
C ILE A 248 -10.67 -4.37 -19.38
N GLU A 249 -9.87 -4.78 -20.37
CA GLU A 249 -10.29 -4.81 -21.78
C GLU A 249 -11.50 -5.74 -22.03
N GLU A 250 -11.56 -6.88 -21.34
CA GLU A 250 -12.71 -7.80 -21.42
C GLU A 250 -13.98 -7.17 -20.87
N ALA A 251 -13.88 -6.55 -19.71
CA ALA A 251 -15.01 -5.85 -19.13
C ALA A 251 -15.42 -4.63 -20.01
N GLU A 252 -14.49 -4.02 -20.78
CA GLU A 252 -14.79 -2.83 -21.60
C GLU A 252 -15.67 -3.27 -22.76
N LYS A 253 -15.29 -4.40 -23.38
CA LYS A 253 -16.07 -5.08 -24.41
C LYS A 253 -17.45 -5.49 -23.89
N ALA A 254 -17.54 -5.98 -22.64
CA ALA A 254 -18.80 -6.41 -22.04
C ALA A 254 -19.73 -5.25 -21.62
N SER A 255 -19.18 -4.10 -21.29
CA SER A 255 -19.92 -2.91 -20.83
C SER A 255 -20.19 -1.90 -21.95
N SER A 256 -19.44 -1.95 -23.05
CA SER A 256 -19.39 -0.92 -24.11
C SER A 256 -19.05 0.48 -23.60
N ILE A 257 -18.37 0.57 -22.45
CA ILE A 257 -17.92 1.82 -21.83
C ILE A 257 -16.40 1.88 -21.91
N LYS A 258 -15.87 3.05 -22.27
CA LYS A 258 -14.42 3.26 -22.38
C LYS A 258 -13.81 3.59 -21.04
N ILE A 259 -12.59 3.16 -20.83
CA ILE A 259 -11.88 3.27 -19.57
C ILE A 259 -10.47 3.73 -19.83
N LYS A 260 -10.06 4.68 -19.00
CA LYS A 260 -8.75 5.25 -19.07
C LYS A 260 -7.96 4.76 -17.85
N PRO A 261 -6.97 3.88 -18.05
CA PRO A 261 -5.96 3.64 -17.02
C PRO A 261 -5.26 4.97 -16.72
N VAL A 262 -5.33 5.41 -15.47
CA VAL A 262 -4.68 6.64 -15.00
C VAL A 262 -3.26 6.31 -14.55
N SER A 263 -3.12 5.29 -13.70
CA SER A 263 -1.83 4.89 -13.15
C SER A 263 -1.84 3.46 -12.64
N PHE A 264 -0.66 2.85 -12.61
CA PHE A 264 -0.38 1.60 -11.89
C PHE A 264 0.78 1.83 -10.93
N PHE A 265 0.77 1.13 -9.81
CA PHE A 265 1.91 1.10 -8.89
C PHE A 265 1.98 -0.18 -8.07
N ASP A 266 3.19 -0.54 -7.71
CA ASP A 266 3.54 -1.55 -6.72
C ASP A 266 3.60 -0.90 -5.33
N ARG A 267 2.93 -1.52 -4.35
CA ARG A 267 2.98 -1.12 -2.93
C ARG A 267 3.76 -2.16 -2.14
N SER A 268 4.65 -1.70 -1.26
CA SER A 268 5.40 -2.55 -0.33
C SER A 268 6.37 -3.50 -1.06
N ILE A 269 7.26 -2.96 -1.90
CA ILE A 269 8.36 -3.74 -2.53
C ILE A 269 9.42 -4.07 -1.46
N LEU A 270 9.77 -3.08 -0.63
CA LEU A 270 10.81 -3.23 0.39
C LEU A 270 10.26 -3.75 1.73
N ILE A 271 9.01 -3.42 2.04
CA ILE A 271 8.46 -3.44 3.41
C ILE A 271 7.21 -4.30 3.58
N GLY A 272 6.94 -5.19 2.62
CA GLY A 272 5.83 -6.15 2.68
C GLY A 272 5.89 -7.00 3.95
N ARG A 273 4.73 -7.34 4.51
CA ARG A 273 4.66 -8.03 5.81
C ARG A 273 5.24 -9.44 5.75
N HIS A 274 5.22 -10.10 4.60
CA HIS A 274 5.80 -11.43 4.45
C HIS A 274 7.31 -11.45 4.31
N MET A 275 7.95 -10.30 4.06
CA MET A 275 9.41 -10.17 4.09
C MET A 275 9.96 -10.62 5.45
N ASP A 276 9.26 -10.28 6.53
CA ASP A 276 9.66 -10.63 7.91
C ASP A 276 9.20 -12.06 8.32
N THR A 277 8.40 -12.72 7.49
CA THR A 277 7.90 -14.08 7.76
C THR A 277 8.76 -15.17 7.14
N GLY A 278 9.25 -14.94 5.92
CA GLY A 278 9.93 -15.96 5.14
C GLY A 278 9.02 -17.11 4.68
N ASP A 279 7.70 -16.98 4.79
CA ASP A 279 6.73 -18.05 4.49
C ASP A 279 6.82 -18.57 3.04
N TYR A 280 7.17 -17.70 2.09
CA TYR A 280 7.19 -18.00 0.65
C TYR A 280 8.52 -17.63 -0.04
N ASN A 281 9.49 -17.19 0.76
CA ASN A 281 10.87 -16.96 0.33
C ASN A 281 11.76 -16.92 1.58
N LYS A 282 12.58 -17.96 1.74
CA LYS A 282 13.53 -18.06 2.88
C LYS A 282 14.63 -17.00 2.88
N ASN A 283 14.85 -16.32 1.77
CA ASN A 283 15.90 -15.31 1.59
C ASN A 283 15.37 -13.88 1.79
N CYS A 284 14.14 -13.70 2.28
CA CYS A 284 13.63 -12.37 2.57
C CYS A 284 14.42 -11.71 3.72
N PRO A 285 14.86 -10.45 3.56
CA PRO A 285 15.43 -9.69 4.66
C PRO A 285 14.33 -9.27 5.64
N LYS A 286 14.61 -9.37 6.94
CA LYS A 286 13.71 -8.90 8.00
C LYS A 286 13.90 -7.41 8.21
N MET A 287 13.13 -6.59 7.50
CA MET A 287 13.36 -5.15 7.44
C MET A 287 12.29 -4.32 8.14
N ARG A 288 11.07 -4.85 8.33
CA ARG A 288 9.95 -4.01 8.76
C ARG A 288 10.20 -3.40 10.13
N GLY A 289 10.81 -4.16 11.05
CA GLY A 289 11.21 -3.66 12.38
C GLY A 289 12.19 -2.50 12.32
N ALA A 290 13.25 -2.61 11.51
CA ALA A 290 14.25 -1.55 11.34
C ALA A 290 13.66 -0.31 10.64
N VAL A 291 12.77 -0.50 9.65
CA VAL A 291 12.09 0.65 9.01
C VAL A 291 11.08 1.29 9.97
N ASN A 292 10.39 0.51 10.81
CA ASN A 292 9.49 1.03 11.84
C ASN A 292 10.23 1.96 12.82
N SER A 293 11.46 1.61 13.22
CA SER A 293 12.25 2.43 14.14
C SER A 293 12.74 3.73 13.52
N LEU A 294 12.89 3.82 12.19
CA LEU A 294 13.22 5.09 11.52
C LEU A 294 12.19 6.19 11.77
N PHE A 295 10.94 5.83 12.06
CA PHE A 295 9.85 6.76 12.29
C PHE A 295 9.44 6.86 13.77
N GLU A 296 10.11 6.12 14.65
CA GLU A 296 9.76 6.07 16.07
C GLU A 296 10.56 7.13 16.85
N GLY A 297 9.84 8.02 17.54
CA GLY A 297 10.47 9.11 18.28
C GLY A 297 11.40 8.60 19.38
N TYR A 298 12.58 9.22 19.51
CA TYR A 298 13.61 8.86 20.48
C TYR A 298 14.14 7.42 20.41
N VAL A 299 13.89 6.71 19.31
CA VAL A 299 14.51 5.42 19.01
C VAL A 299 15.55 5.62 17.93
N ARG A 300 16.78 5.17 18.19
CA ARG A 300 17.84 5.18 17.17
C ARG A 300 17.91 3.80 16.52
N THR A 301 17.82 3.78 15.21
CA THR A 301 17.89 2.58 14.39
C THR A 301 19.35 2.17 14.21
N ASP A 302 19.64 0.87 14.31
CA ASP A 302 20.87 0.32 13.75
C ASP A 302 20.75 0.36 12.22
N LEU A 303 21.39 1.33 11.58
CA LEU A 303 21.25 1.55 10.14
C LEU A 303 21.83 0.39 9.31
N GLU A 304 22.76 -0.40 9.86
CA GLU A 304 23.29 -1.57 9.14
C GLU A 304 22.23 -2.67 8.98
N SER A 305 21.25 -2.73 9.88
CA SER A 305 20.11 -3.65 9.77
C SER A 305 19.17 -3.36 8.59
N LEU A 306 19.33 -2.21 7.91
CA LEU A 306 18.60 -1.87 6.69
C LEU A 306 19.31 -2.36 5.41
N LEU A 307 20.51 -2.93 5.53
CA LEU A 307 21.26 -3.43 4.38
C LEU A 307 20.73 -4.81 3.95
N VAL A 308 20.51 -4.96 2.65
CA VAL A 308 19.98 -6.18 2.04
C VAL A 308 21.05 -6.88 1.20
N ASP A 309 21.22 -8.17 1.41
CA ASP A 309 21.94 -9.04 0.48
C ASP A 309 20.90 -9.77 -0.39
N TYR A 310 20.68 -9.30 -1.61
CA TYR A 310 19.65 -9.84 -2.49
C TYR A 310 20.06 -11.22 -3.02
N VAL A 311 19.13 -12.17 -2.99
CA VAL A 311 19.36 -13.51 -3.55
C VAL A 311 18.56 -13.66 -4.86
N PRO A 312 19.23 -13.76 -6.02
CA PRO A 312 18.55 -13.88 -7.31
C PRO A 312 17.95 -15.27 -7.53
N MET A 313 16.86 -15.34 -8.30
CA MET A 313 16.23 -16.59 -8.73
C MET A 313 16.67 -16.97 -10.15
N PRO A 314 17.29 -18.14 -10.38
CA PRO A 314 17.73 -18.55 -11.72
C PRO A 314 16.58 -18.57 -12.74
N GLY A 315 16.82 -18.02 -13.93
CA GLY A 315 15.83 -17.96 -15.02
C GLY A 315 14.90 -16.73 -14.98
N PHE A 316 15.05 -15.84 -13.99
CA PHE A 316 14.26 -14.62 -13.84
C PHE A 316 15.07 -13.35 -13.99
N ASP A 317 16.01 -13.31 -14.94
CA ASP A 317 16.98 -12.22 -15.10
C ASP A 317 16.34 -10.83 -15.14
N HIS A 318 15.18 -10.66 -15.80
CA HIS A 318 14.48 -9.39 -15.81
C HIS A 318 14.03 -8.91 -14.41
N LEU A 319 13.50 -9.81 -13.55
CA LEU A 319 13.14 -9.49 -12.16
C LEU A 319 14.39 -9.29 -11.32
N ASN A 320 15.38 -10.17 -11.48
CA ASN A 320 16.64 -10.09 -10.74
C ASN A 320 17.35 -8.76 -11.01
N ASN A 321 17.42 -8.32 -12.26
CA ASN A 321 18.03 -7.05 -12.62
C ASN A 321 17.34 -5.87 -11.92
N PHE A 322 16.01 -5.90 -11.81
CA PHE A 322 15.27 -4.88 -11.08
C PHE A 322 15.57 -4.94 -9.58
N PHE A 323 15.38 -6.10 -8.94
CA PHE A 323 15.55 -6.21 -7.49
C PHE A 323 16.99 -5.95 -7.05
N GLU A 324 17.99 -6.46 -7.79
CA GLU A 324 19.40 -6.16 -7.56
C GLU A 324 19.63 -4.65 -7.61
N MET A 325 19.21 -3.97 -8.68
CA MET A 325 19.36 -2.52 -8.81
C MET A 325 18.64 -1.77 -7.67
N PHE A 326 17.43 -2.20 -7.31
CA PHE A 326 16.63 -1.57 -6.26
C PHE A 326 17.26 -1.71 -4.87
N PHE A 327 17.70 -2.92 -4.49
CA PHE A 327 18.36 -3.18 -3.22
C PHE A 327 19.75 -2.56 -3.16
N MET A 328 20.53 -2.60 -4.24
CA MET A 328 21.80 -1.87 -4.34
C MET A 328 21.62 -0.37 -4.15
N SER A 329 20.57 0.22 -4.75
CA SER A 329 20.26 1.64 -4.59
C SER A 329 19.88 1.99 -3.15
N SER A 330 19.05 1.15 -2.52
CA SER A 330 18.68 1.29 -1.10
C SER A 330 19.91 1.19 -0.19
N ASN A 331 20.76 0.19 -0.41
CA ASN A 331 22.01 -0.01 0.32
C ASN A 331 22.97 1.17 0.15
N ALA A 332 23.09 1.72 -1.07
CA ALA A 332 23.92 2.88 -1.33
C ALA A 332 23.44 4.12 -0.54
N LEU A 333 22.13 4.34 -0.46
CA LEU A 333 21.55 5.42 0.35
C LEU A 333 21.81 5.24 1.85
N VAL A 334 21.63 4.01 2.36
CA VAL A 334 21.90 3.68 3.78
C VAL A 334 23.38 3.89 4.11
N LYS A 335 24.30 3.30 3.32
CA LYS A 335 25.75 3.46 3.50
C LYS A 335 26.18 4.92 3.40
N HIS A 336 25.59 5.68 2.48
CA HIS A 336 25.84 7.11 2.37
C HIS A 336 25.41 7.85 3.63
N THR A 337 24.24 7.55 4.18
CA THR A 337 23.73 8.16 5.41
C THR A 337 24.60 7.82 6.61
N ILE A 338 25.04 6.57 6.74
CA ILE A 338 26.01 6.14 7.77
C ILE A 338 27.29 6.97 7.65
N ASN A 339 27.85 7.11 6.44
CA ASN A 339 29.05 7.90 6.21
C ASN A 339 28.85 9.37 6.59
N LEU A 340 27.73 10.00 6.17
CA LEU A 340 27.40 11.38 6.53
C LEU A 340 27.36 11.58 8.05
N LEU A 341 26.71 10.66 8.78
CA LEU A 341 26.63 10.72 10.25
C LEU A 341 28.00 10.55 10.91
N SER A 342 28.85 9.67 10.37
CA SER A 342 30.20 9.42 10.93
C SER A 342 31.18 10.58 10.72
N GLN A 343 30.96 11.38 9.67
CA GLN A 343 31.82 12.51 9.29
C GLN A 343 31.28 13.86 9.77
N TYR A 344 30.14 13.88 10.47
CA TYR A 344 29.56 15.12 10.95
C TYR A 344 30.17 15.54 12.29
N ASP A 345 30.82 16.70 12.32
CA ASP A 345 31.29 17.32 13.55
C ASP A 345 30.16 18.13 14.19
N SER A 346 29.61 17.62 15.28
CA SER A 346 28.52 18.27 16.02
C SER A 346 28.93 19.54 16.78
N GLU A 347 30.22 19.74 17.05
CA GLU A 347 30.73 20.94 17.74
C GLU A 347 30.96 22.07 16.74
N ALA A 348 31.59 21.76 15.61
CA ALA A 348 31.84 22.74 14.55
C ALA A 348 30.64 22.94 13.61
N GLY A 349 29.67 22.01 13.62
CA GLY A 349 28.49 22.06 12.75
C GLY A 349 28.81 21.84 11.27
N VAL A 350 29.94 21.18 10.98
CA VAL A 350 30.46 20.97 9.62
C VAL A 350 30.49 19.49 9.27
N LEU A 351 30.47 19.24 7.96
CA LEU A 351 30.44 17.91 7.38
C LEU A 351 31.67 17.77 6.47
N ASP A 352 32.66 17.00 6.90
CA ASP A 352 33.94 16.86 6.20
C ASP A 352 34.00 15.56 5.36
N GLY A 353 34.86 15.52 4.34
CA GLY A 353 35.20 14.27 3.65
C GLY A 353 34.06 13.58 2.89
N VAL A 354 32.98 14.30 2.52
CA VAL A 354 31.81 13.69 1.90
C VAL A 354 31.95 13.55 0.40
N THR A 355 31.85 12.31 -0.07
CA THR A 355 31.88 11.96 -1.48
C THR A 355 30.55 12.32 -2.15
N ASP A 356 30.65 12.86 -3.36
CA ASP A 356 29.48 13.07 -4.21
C ASP A 356 28.90 11.74 -4.71
N PRO A 357 27.56 11.69 -4.92
CA PRO A 357 26.92 10.55 -5.56
C PRO A 357 27.60 10.22 -6.89
N LEU A 358 27.76 8.92 -7.18
CA LEU A 358 28.41 8.50 -8.41
C LEU A 358 27.57 8.89 -9.63
N PRO A 359 28.20 9.32 -10.75
CA PRO A 359 27.46 9.82 -11.92
C PRO A 359 26.47 8.82 -12.53
N PHE A 360 26.75 7.53 -12.39
CA PHE A 360 25.95 6.44 -12.95
C PHE A 360 24.80 5.96 -12.05
N TYR A 361 24.66 6.50 -10.83
CA TYR A 361 23.52 6.20 -9.98
C TYR A 361 22.20 6.73 -10.59
N PRO A 362 21.06 6.08 -10.33
CA PRO A 362 19.75 6.61 -10.70
C PRO A 362 19.53 8.01 -10.12
N ASP A 363 18.82 8.87 -10.84
CA ASP A 363 18.61 10.25 -10.41
C ASP A 363 17.80 10.33 -9.11
N SER A 364 16.83 9.44 -8.91
CA SER A 364 16.08 9.33 -7.65
C SER A 364 16.99 9.02 -6.45
N LEU A 365 18.02 8.18 -6.63
CA LEU A 365 19.03 7.91 -5.61
C LEU A 365 19.91 9.13 -5.35
N LYS A 366 20.37 9.83 -6.39
CA LYS A 366 21.15 11.07 -6.24
C LYS A 366 20.37 12.14 -5.48
N GLU A 367 19.08 12.32 -5.81
CA GLU A 367 18.18 13.24 -5.11
C GLU A 367 18.01 12.88 -3.63
N ALA A 368 17.82 11.59 -3.34
CA ALA A 368 17.72 11.07 -1.98
C ALA A 368 19.02 11.30 -1.17
N MET A 369 20.18 10.99 -1.75
CA MET A 369 21.49 11.22 -1.13
C MET A 369 21.73 12.71 -0.84
N ASN A 370 21.42 13.58 -1.81
CA ASN A 370 21.52 15.03 -1.64
C ASN A 370 20.56 15.54 -0.56
N SER A 371 19.35 14.98 -0.46
CA SER A 371 18.38 15.32 0.59
C SER A 371 18.93 14.96 1.98
N MET A 372 19.48 13.75 2.14
CA MET A 372 20.11 13.34 3.40
C MET A 372 21.29 14.23 3.79
N ARG A 373 22.16 14.58 2.83
CA ARG A 373 23.26 15.52 3.05
C ARG A 373 22.75 16.86 3.59
N ARG A 374 21.74 17.44 2.94
CA ARG A 374 21.17 18.74 3.33
C ARG A 374 20.50 18.70 4.70
N VAL A 375 19.78 17.62 5.02
CA VAL A 375 19.16 17.47 6.34
C VAL A 375 20.22 17.37 7.43
N ILE A 376 21.20 16.48 7.30
CA ILE A 376 22.25 16.31 8.31
C ILE A 376 23.03 17.62 8.51
N GLN A 377 23.42 18.31 7.44
CA GLN A 377 24.08 19.62 7.52
C GLN A 377 23.19 20.67 8.19
N GLY A 378 21.89 20.69 7.88
CA GLY A 378 20.96 21.72 8.34
C GLY A 378 20.52 21.57 9.79
N VAL A 379 20.45 20.35 10.32
CA VAL A 379 19.91 20.08 11.67
C VAL A 379 20.86 19.37 12.62
N GLY A 380 21.98 18.81 12.16
CA GLY A 380 22.87 18.01 13.00
C GLY A 380 23.45 18.75 14.22
N TRP A 381 23.51 20.09 14.16
CA TRP A 381 23.99 20.95 15.24
C TRP A 381 23.00 21.10 16.40
N LEU A 382 21.74 20.69 16.21
CA LEU A 382 20.71 20.78 17.24
C LEU A 382 21.00 19.83 18.39
N LYS A 383 21.15 20.39 19.60
CA LYS A 383 21.50 19.63 20.82
C LYS A 383 20.30 19.10 21.60
N TRP A 384 19.08 19.51 21.25
CA TRP A 384 17.87 19.17 22.00
C TRP A 384 16.98 18.19 21.22
N GLY A 385 16.44 17.18 21.91
CA GLY A 385 15.41 16.30 21.36
C GLY A 385 15.92 15.27 20.36
N ASP A 386 17.08 14.64 20.60
CA ASP A 386 17.71 13.60 19.76
C ASP A 386 17.44 13.75 18.25
N VAL A 387 18.09 14.73 17.63
CA VAL A 387 17.85 15.11 16.23
C VAL A 387 18.04 13.96 15.24
N ARG A 388 18.90 12.99 15.59
CA ARG A 388 19.10 11.79 14.79
C ARG A 388 17.80 10.99 14.70
N ALA A 389 17.24 10.61 15.85
CA ALA A 389 16.01 9.82 15.92
C ALA A 389 14.78 10.59 15.44
N ASN A 390 14.67 11.88 15.77
CA ASN A 390 13.43 12.62 15.55
C ASN A 390 13.35 13.38 14.21
N VAL A 391 14.47 13.55 13.50
CA VAL A 391 14.51 14.31 12.23
C VAL A 391 15.27 13.57 11.13
N ILE A 392 16.50 13.13 11.40
CA ILE A 392 17.37 12.56 10.35
C ILE A 392 16.89 11.17 9.92
N GLU A 393 16.62 10.26 10.85
CA GLU A 393 16.18 8.90 10.54
C GLU A 393 14.80 8.85 9.87
N PRO A 394 13.79 9.64 10.29
CA PRO A 394 12.52 9.73 9.56
C PRO A 394 12.72 10.19 8.12
N GLN A 395 13.65 11.12 7.89
CA GLN A 395 13.99 11.56 6.55
C GLN A 395 14.63 10.45 5.71
N LEU A 396 15.49 9.60 6.30
CA LEU A 396 16.01 8.42 5.63
C LEU A 396 14.86 7.49 5.21
N GLY A 397 13.90 7.25 6.10
CA GLY A 397 12.69 6.49 5.79
C GLY A 397 11.91 7.06 4.60
N TYR A 398 11.69 8.38 4.56
CA TYR A 398 11.03 9.03 3.43
C TYR A 398 11.85 8.94 2.12
N CYS A 399 13.17 9.00 2.21
CA CYS A 399 14.05 8.87 1.06
C CYS A 399 14.05 7.43 0.50
N LEU A 400 14.04 6.41 1.35
CA LEU A 400 13.90 5.02 0.91
C LEU A 400 12.52 4.77 0.26
N ARG A 401 11.44 5.33 0.82
CA ARG A 401 10.11 5.31 0.20
C ARG A 401 10.10 5.98 -1.17
N LYS A 402 10.82 7.09 -1.34
CA LYS A 402 10.97 7.75 -2.65
C LYS A 402 11.64 6.81 -3.66
N LEU A 403 12.64 6.02 -3.27
CA LEU A 403 13.22 5.02 -4.18
C LEU A 403 12.18 3.99 -4.62
N GLU A 404 11.33 3.51 -3.71
CA GLU A 404 10.21 2.60 -4.04
C GLU A 404 9.22 3.25 -5.01
N LEU A 405 8.89 4.53 -4.83
CA LEU A 405 7.98 5.27 -5.72
C LEU A 405 8.53 5.46 -7.13
N ASP A 406 9.82 5.81 -7.24
CA ASP A 406 10.41 6.28 -8.49
C ASP A 406 11.03 5.15 -9.32
N LEU A 407 11.58 4.12 -8.69
CA LEU A 407 12.31 3.03 -9.38
C LEU A 407 11.40 1.87 -9.80
N GLN A 408 10.20 1.76 -9.24
CA GLN A 408 9.32 0.63 -9.48
C GLN A 408 8.87 0.51 -10.95
N PRO A 409 8.80 -0.73 -11.50
CA PRO A 409 8.39 -0.96 -12.87
C PRO A 409 6.87 -1.10 -13.01
N ARG A 410 6.12 -1.22 -11.91
CA ARG A 410 4.65 -1.25 -11.88
C ARG A 410 4.12 -2.50 -12.56
N GLN A 411 4.71 -3.66 -12.25
CA GLN A 411 4.42 -4.94 -12.91
C GLN A 411 3.93 -6.03 -11.96
N GLY A 412 3.75 -5.72 -10.68
CA GLY A 412 3.41 -6.68 -9.63
C GLY A 412 4.62 -7.14 -8.84
N MET A 413 5.59 -6.25 -8.62
CA MET A 413 6.82 -6.54 -7.86
C MET A 413 6.72 -6.15 -6.37
N GLY A 414 5.63 -5.50 -5.96
CA GLY A 414 5.33 -5.26 -4.55
C GLY A 414 4.32 -6.26 -4.00
N HIS A 415 4.13 -6.23 -2.68
CA HIS A 415 3.04 -6.97 -2.02
C HIS A 415 1.71 -6.75 -2.73
N GLY A 416 1.38 -5.47 -2.99
CA GLY A 416 0.20 -5.07 -3.74
C GLY A 416 0.57 -4.54 -5.12
N LEU A 417 -0.27 -4.85 -6.11
CA LEU A 417 -0.32 -4.21 -7.41
C LEU A 417 -1.64 -3.45 -7.52
N VAL A 418 -1.56 -2.13 -7.63
CA VAL A 418 -2.73 -1.25 -7.61
C VAL A 418 -2.89 -0.55 -8.96
N GLY A 419 -4.11 -0.55 -9.49
CA GLY A 419 -4.50 0.17 -10.69
C GLY A 419 -5.55 1.24 -10.36
N ILE A 420 -5.37 2.44 -10.91
CA ILE A 420 -6.34 3.54 -10.84
C ILE A 420 -6.89 3.79 -12.23
N PHE A 421 -8.21 3.82 -12.36
CA PHE A 421 -8.93 3.92 -13.62
C PHE A 421 -9.98 5.03 -13.54
N GLU A 422 -10.14 5.76 -14.64
CA GLU A 422 -11.24 6.72 -14.84
C GLU A 422 -12.23 6.14 -15.85
N ILE A 423 -13.52 6.18 -15.49
CA ILE A 423 -14.63 5.70 -16.33
C ILE A 423 -15.03 6.84 -17.28
N GLN A 424 -15.13 6.56 -18.58
CA GLN A 424 -15.48 7.54 -19.63
C GLN A 424 -16.75 7.10 -20.37
N LYS A 425 -17.89 7.75 -20.08
CA LYS A 425 -19.21 7.42 -20.63
C LYS A 425 -19.67 8.33 -21.76
#